data_AF-A0A7M7LW34-F1
#
_entry.id   AF-A0A7M7LW34-F1
#
_cell.length_a   1.000
_cell.length_b   1.000
_cell.length_c   1.000
_cell.angle_alpha   90.00
_cell.angle_beta   90.00
_cell.angle_gamma   90.00
#
_symmetry.space_group_name_H-M   'P 1'
#
loop_
_entity.id
_entity.type
_entity.pdbx_description
1 polymer ?
#
loop_
_entity_poly.entity_id
_entity_poly.type
_entity_poly.pdbx_seq_one_letter_code
_entity_poly.pdbx_strand_id
1 'polypeptide(L)'
;MSLARYVKLSSPNLNNLIILGSVMMYSWIFLYGLDGNLVGSHSHQTICQLRNWVLSIGFVIAFGAMFSKTWRVHRVATFKIMPRKRVIRDTQLYLIVLFLVAVDFVILLVWQIVDPMVLDIRNLFLMVRQSL
;
A
#
# COMPACT_ATOMS: atom_id res chain seq x y z
N MET A 1 -30.73 -1.85 -17.71
CA MET A 1 -30.18 -1.89 -16.34
C MET A 1 -28.84 -1.15 -16.37
N SER A 2 -28.85 0.15 -16.09
CA SER A 2 -27.72 1.06 -16.40
C SER A 2 -26.55 0.91 -15.42
N LEU A 3 -25.32 0.86 -15.93
CA LEU A 3 -24.06 0.75 -15.18
C LEU A 3 -23.97 1.73 -13.99
N ALA A 4 -24.56 2.93 -14.12
CA ALA A 4 -24.61 3.93 -13.06
C ALA A 4 -25.27 3.44 -11.76
N ARG A 5 -26.28 2.56 -11.85
CA ARG A 5 -26.94 1.95 -10.68
C ARG A 5 -26.02 0.95 -9.98
N TYR A 6 -25.15 0.27 -10.73
CA TYR A 6 -24.17 -0.70 -10.22
C TYR A 6 -23.00 -0.01 -9.49
N VAL A 7 -22.55 1.15 -10.00
CA VAL A 7 -21.53 2.00 -9.36
C VAL A 7 -22.05 2.57 -8.03
N LYS A 8 -23.30 3.04 -7.99
CA LYS A 8 -23.94 3.48 -6.73
C LYS A 8 -24.12 2.34 -5.72
N LEU A 9 -24.35 1.11 -6.18
CA LEU A 9 -24.47 -0.06 -5.30
C LEU A 9 -23.12 -0.45 -4.66
N SER A 10 -22.00 -0.17 -5.32
CA SER A 10 -20.65 -0.65 -4.94
C SER A 10 -19.94 0.17 -3.85
N SER A 11 -20.58 1.20 -3.28
CA SER A 11 -19.93 2.23 -2.45
C SER A 11 -18.83 2.97 -3.21
N PRO A 12 -19.15 4.10 -3.89
CA PRO A 12 -18.21 4.81 -4.76
C PRO A 12 -16.92 5.24 -4.02
N ASN A 13 -17.03 5.58 -2.74
CA ASN A 13 -15.91 6.08 -1.95
C ASN A 13 -14.86 4.98 -1.65
N LEU A 14 -15.28 3.71 -1.49
CA LEU A 14 -14.36 2.59 -1.28
C LEU A 14 -13.65 2.19 -2.57
N ASN A 15 -14.36 2.21 -3.69
CA ASN A 15 -13.75 2.00 -5.00
C ASN A 15 -12.70 3.10 -5.30
N ASN A 16 -12.95 4.35 -4.90
CA ASN A 16 -11.97 5.43 -5.04
C ASN A 16 -10.68 5.15 -4.26
N LEU A 17 -10.78 4.56 -3.06
CA LEU A 17 -9.62 4.19 -2.25
C LEU A 17 -8.79 3.05 -2.87
N ILE A 18 -9.46 2.04 -3.45
CA ILE A 18 -8.79 0.96 -4.20
C ILE A 18 -8.04 1.54 -5.40
N ILE A 19 -8.68 2.43 -6.16
CA ILE A 19 -8.07 3.09 -7.31
C ILE A 19 -6.84 3.89 -6.86
N LEU A 20 -6.94 4.66 -5.78
CA LEU A 20 -5.81 5.40 -5.23
C LEU A 20 -4.62 4.49 -4.89
N GLY A 21 -4.85 3.39 -4.16
CA GLY A 21 -3.81 2.41 -3.84
C GLY A 21 -3.20 1.76 -5.09
N SER A 22 -4.01 1.46 -6.10
CA SER A 22 -3.52 0.92 -7.37
C SER A 22 -2.69 1.92 -8.17
N VAL A 23 -3.06 3.20 -8.20
CA VAL A 23 -2.29 4.25 -8.88
C VAL A 23 -0.93 4.45 -8.20
N MET A 24 -0.88 4.39 -6.87
CA MET A 24 0.39 4.41 -6.13
C MET A 24 1.28 3.22 -6.52
N MET A 25 0.73 2.00 -6.59
CA MET A 25 1.50 0.83 -7.03
C MET A 25 1.93 0.93 -8.50
N TYR A 26 1.15 1.55 -9.38
CA TYR A 26 1.60 1.82 -10.76
C TYR A 26 2.74 2.83 -10.79
N SER A 27 2.68 3.90 -9.98
CA SER A 27 3.75 4.89 -9.90
C SER A 27 5.08 4.29 -9.42
N TRP A 28 5.01 3.27 -8.55
CA TRP A 28 6.17 2.51 -8.11
C TRP A 28 6.91 1.79 -9.25
N ILE A 29 6.18 1.29 -10.25
CA ILE A 29 6.78 0.61 -11.41
C ILE A 29 7.66 1.58 -12.20
N PHE A 30 7.19 2.81 -12.38
CA PHE A 30 7.97 3.86 -13.04
C PHE A 30 9.22 4.24 -12.22
N LEU A 31 9.06 4.38 -10.90
CA LEU A 31 10.19 4.64 -9.99
C LEU A 31 11.23 3.51 -10.02
N TYR A 32 10.80 2.26 -10.17
CA TYR A 32 11.71 1.13 -10.31
C TYR A 32 12.45 1.12 -11.65
N GLY A 33 11.83 1.64 -12.72
CA GLY A 33 12.46 1.72 -14.04
C GLY A 33 13.54 2.80 -14.16
N LEU A 34 13.65 3.74 -13.21
CA LEU A 34 14.77 4.67 -13.14
C LEU A 34 16.00 3.97 -12.52
N ASP A 35 16.80 3.34 -13.38
CA ASP A 35 18.03 2.66 -12.99
C ASP A 35 19.18 3.64 -12.68
N GLY A 36 20.09 3.24 -11.78
CA GLY A 36 21.11 4.06 -11.12
C GLY A 36 22.17 4.73 -12.00
N ASN A 37 22.09 4.60 -13.33
CA ASN A 37 23.00 5.24 -14.28
C ASN A 37 22.75 6.75 -14.45
N LEU A 38 21.57 7.24 -14.06
CA LEU A 38 21.18 8.66 -14.15
C LEU A 38 21.28 9.42 -12.82
N VAL A 39 21.49 8.71 -11.71
CA VAL A 39 21.25 9.23 -10.36
C VAL A 39 22.51 9.07 -9.49
N GLY A 40 22.99 10.17 -8.91
CA GLY A 40 24.17 10.18 -8.05
C GLY A 40 24.06 9.26 -6.83
N SER A 41 25.20 8.81 -6.31
CA SER A 41 25.34 7.81 -5.24
C SER A 41 24.53 8.10 -3.97
N HIS A 42 24.37 9.37 -3.58
CA HIS A 42 23.53 9.78 -2.45
C HIS A 42 22.02 9.62 -2.74
N SER A 43 21.60 9.96 -3.95
CA SER A 43 20.20 9.91 -4.36
C SER A 43 19.73 8.47 -4.60
N HIS A 44 20.65 7.54 -4.90
CA HIS A 44 20.33 6.13 -5.09
C HIS A 44 19.81 5.44 -3.81
N GLN A 45 20.36 5.77 -2.64
CA GLN A 45 19.90 5.25 -1.36
C GLN A 45 18.47 5.73 -1.04
N THR A 46 18.19 7.01 -1.24
CA THR A 46 16.86 7.59 -1.00
C THR A 46 15.79 6.98 -1.92
N ILE A 47 16.12 6.75 -3.21
CA ILE A 47 15.19 6.11 -4.15
C ILE A 47 14.88 4.67 -3.74
N CYS A 48 15.89 3.92 -3.28
CA CYS A 48 15.69 2.54 -2.79
C CYS A 48 14.73 2.50 -1.58
N GLN A 49 14.88 3.44 -0.65
CA GLN A 49 13.98 3.58 0.50
C GLN A 49 12.56 3.95 0.06
N LEU A 50 12.42 5.00 -0.77
CA LEU A 50 11.14 5.45 -1.33
C LEU A 50 10.40 4.31 -2.06
N ARG A 51 11.15 3.48 -2.78
CA ARG A 51 10.60 2.33 -3.49
C ARG A 51 9.89 1.36 -2.55
N ASN A 52 10.50 0.99 -1.44
CA ASN A 52 9.87 0.06 -0.49
C ASN A 52 8.62 0.68 0.17
N TRP A 53 8.70 1.98 0.46
CA TRP A 53 7.63 2.75 1.07
C TRP A 53 6.38 2.86 0.20
N VAL A 54 6.55 3.28 -1.06
CA VAL A 54 5.41 3.46 -1.99
C VAL A 54 4.71 2.14 -2.27
N LEU A 55 5.46 1.03 -2.41
CA LEU A 55 4.89 -0.30 -2.62
C LEU A 55 4.07 -0.77 -1.42
N SER A 56 4.64 -0.68 -0.22
CA SER A 56 4.00 -1.14 1.01
C SER A 56 2.71 -0.35 1.30
N ILE A 57 2.80 0.97 1.28
CA ILE A 57 1.64 1.85 1.54
C ILE A 57 0.55 1.62 0.49
N GLY A 58 0.91 1.53 -0.79
CA GLY A 58 -0.04 1.24 -1.87
C GLY A 58 -0.76 -0.11 -1.64
N PHE A 59 0.00 -1.14 -1.28
CA PHE A 59 -0.54 -2.47 -0.98
C PHE A 59 -1.49 -2.45 0.22
N VAL A 60 -1.12 -1.83 1.34
CA VAL A 60 -1.97 -1.76 2.54
C VAL A 60 -3.26 -0.99 2.28
N ILE A 61 -3.21 0.11 1.50
CA ILE A 61 -4.42 0.85 1.11
C ILE A 61 -5.35 -0.02 0.27
N ALA A 62 -4.82 -0.74 -0.73
CA ALA A 62 -5.62 -1.61 -1.59
C ALA A 62 -6.23 -2.77 -0.81
N PHE A 63 -5.44 -3.43 0.04
CA PHE A 63 -5.89 -4.54 0.89
C PHE A 63 -6.93 -4.05 1.91
N GLY A 64 -6.66 -2.97 2.65
CA GLY A 64 -7.58 -2.38 3.62
C GLY A 64 -8.92 -1.98 2.99
N ALA A 65 -8.91 -1.48 1.75
CA ALA A 65 -10.12 -1.18 1.01
C ALA A 65 -10.90 -2.44 0.58
N MET A 66 -10.23 -3.56 0.27
CA MET A 66 -10.88 -4.85 0.04
C MET A 66 -11.55 -5.39 1.31
N PHE A 67 -10.89 -5.35 2.48
CA PHE A 67 -11.52 -5.75 3.75
C PHE A 67 -12.76 -4.91 4.06
N SER A 68 -12.66 -3.60 3.83
CA SER A 68 -13.77 -2.66 3.99
C SER A 68 -14.97 -3.04 3.12
N LYS A 69 -14.72 -3.44 1.86
CA LYS A 69 -15.76 -3.91 0.93
C LYS A 69 -16.41 -5.21 1.43
N THR A 70 -15.62 -6.19 1.87
CA THR A 70 -16.10 -7.45 2.45
C THR A 70 -16.91 -7.23 3.73
N TRP A 71 -16.45 -6.34 4.61
CA TRP A 71 -17.13 -5.98 5.84
C TRP A 71 -18.51 -5.37 5.58
N ARG A 72 -18.63 -4.51 4.56
CA ARG A 72 -19.93 -3.94 4.17
C ARG A 72 -20.90 -5.03 3.72
N VAL A 73 -20.46 -5.99 2.91
CA VAL A 73 -21.30 -7.11 2.46
C VAL A 73 -21.75 -7.96 3.64
N HIS A 74 -20.82 -8.34 4.52
CA HIS A 74 -21.13 -9.09 5.73
C HIS A 74 -22.15 -8.34 6.60
N ARG A 75 -21.97 -7.03 6.78
CA ARG A 75 -22.87 -6.18 7.55
C ARG A 75 -24.26 -6.06 6.95
N VAL A 76 -24.39 -5.95 5.62
CA VAL A 76 -25.69 -5.95 4.95
C VAL A 76 -26.40 -7.31 5.13
N ALA A 77 -25.66 -8.41 5.04
CA ALA A 77 -26.20 -9.74 5.33
C ALA A 77 -26.68 -9.86 6.79
N THR A 78 -25.87 -9.41 7.76
CA THR A 78 -26.26 -9.40 9.18
C THR A 78 -27.45 -8.47 9.46
N PHE A 79 -27.53 -7.31 8.80
CA PHE A 79 -28.65 -6.37 8.97
C PHE A 79 -29.99 -6.95 8.50
N LYS A 80 -29.98 -7.75 7.42
CA LYS A 80 -31.18 -8.47 6.97
C LYS A 80 -31.68 -9.49 7.99
N ILE A 81 -30.76 -10.08 8.77
CA ILE A 81 -31.07 -11.11 9.77
C ILE A 81 -31.48 -10.47 11.11
N MET A 82 -30.96 -9.29 11.45
CA MET A 82 -31.23 -8.57 12.71
C MET A 82 -31.42 -7.05 12.47
N PRO A 83 -32.64 -6.57 12.22
CA PRO A 83 -32.90 -5.18 11.77
C PRO A 83 -32.70 -4.10 12.84
N ARG A 84 -32.43 -4.45 14.11
CA ARG A 84 -32.40 -3.50 15.24
C ARG A 84 -31.03 -2.84 15.49
N LYS A 85 -29.96 -3.23 14.78
CA LYS A 85 -28.59 -2.88 15.17
C LYS A 85 -28.06 -1.63 14.44
N ARG A 86 -28.21 -0.45 15.07
CA ARG A 86 -27.49 0.84 14.87
C ARG A 86 -26.87 1.09 13.47
N VAL A 87 -27.36 2.13 12.78
CA VAL A 87 -26.74 2.73 11.58
C VAL A 87 -25.29 3.10 11.92
N ILE A 88 -24.34 2.38 11.33
CA ILE A 88 -22.91 2.59 11.55
C ILE A 88 -22.38 3.45 10.41
N ARG A 89 -21.70 4.54 10.80
CA ARG A 89 -21.16 5.58 9.94
C ARG A 89 -19.97 5.04 9.14
N ASP A 90 -19.95 5.26 7.82
CA ASP A 90 -18.85 4.85 6.92
C ASP A 90 -17.47 5.39 7.35
N THR A 91 -17.43 6.43 8.20
CA THR A 91 -16.23 6.98 8.84
C THR A 91 -15.42 5.95 9.63
N GLN A 92 -16.08 4.97 10.28
CA GLN A 92 -15.35 3.93 11.03
C GLN A 92 -14.52 3.02 10.12
N LEU A 93 -14.95 2.83 8.88
CA LEU A 93 -14.25 2.02 7.90
C LEU A 93 -12.95 2.70 7.45
N TYR A 94 -13.03 4.01 7.18
CA TYR A 94 -11.85 4.83 6.87
C TYR A 94 -10.85 4.86 8.03
N LEU A 95 -11.32 4.92 9.28
CA LEU A 95 -10.45 4.87 10.45
C LEU A 95 -9.69 3.54 10.57
N ILE A 96 -10.32 2.41 10.23
CA ILE A 96 -9.65 1.10 10.27
C ILE A 96 -8.54 1.04 9.20
N VAL A 97 -8.81 1.50 7.97
CA VAL A 97 -7.79 1.54 6.92
C VAL A 97 -6.65 2.49 7.28
N LEU A 98 -6.97 3.68 7.82
CA LEU A 98 -5.97 4.64 8.26
C LEU A 98 -5.09 4.06 9.38
N PHE A 99 -5.69 3.34 10.33
CA PHE A 99 -4.97 2.67 11.40
C PHE A 99 -4.01 1.59 10.87
N LEU A 100 -4.47 0.76 9.92
CA LEU A 100 -3.61 -0.24 9.27
C LEU A 100 -2.41 0.41 8.56
N VAL A 101 -2.63 1.50 7.83
CA VAL A 101 -1.55 2.26 7.19
C VAL A 101 -0.61 2.89 8.21
N ALA A 102 -1.12 3.41 9.32
CA ALA A 102 -0.30 3.99 10.38
C ALA A 102 0.61 2.93 11.03
N VAL A 103 0.10 1.72 11.29
CA VAL A 103 0.90 0.61 11.79
C VAL A 103 2.00 0.22 10.80
N ASP A 104 1.67 0.09 9.51
CA ASP A 104 2.65 -0.22 8.46
C ASP A 104 3.75 0.84 8.38
N PHE A 105 3.37 2.12 8.44
CA PHE A 105 4.29 3.24 8.45
C PHE A 105 5.25 3.20 9.64
N VAL A 106 4.76 2.87 10.84
CA VAL A 106 5.61 2.72 12.03
C VAL A 106 6.59 1.56 11.86
N ILE A 107 6.13 0.42 11.31
CA ILE A 107 6.99 -0.74 11.04
C ILE A 107 8.11 -0.35 10.07
N LEU A 108 7.77 0.35 8.98
CA LEU A 108 8.75 0.82 8.00
C LEU A 108 9.73 1.83 8.60
N LEU A 109 9.27 2.75 9.43
CA LEU A 109 10.13 3.70 10.13
C LEU A 109 11.11 2.99 11.07
N VAL A 110 10.62 2.06 11.89
CA VAL A 110 11.47 1.26 12.78
C VAL A 110 12.50 0.51 11.96
N TRP A 111 12.08 -0.09 10.83
CA TRP A 111 13.00 -0.80 9.95
C TRP A 111 14.08 0.12 9.37
N GLN A 112 13.73 1.35 8.97
CA GLN A 112 14.72 2.34 8.50
C GLN A 112 15.72 2.78 9.58
N ILE A 113 15.29 2.84 10.84
CA ILE A 113 16.14 3.25 11.96
C ILE A 113 17.11 2.12 12.35
N VAL A 114 16.61 0.87 12.38
CA VAL A 114 17.42 -0.29 12.77
C VAL A 114 18.40 -0.67 11.66
N ASP A 115 17.94 -0.71 10.41
CA ASP A 115 18.72 -1.15 9.25
C ASP A 115 18.56 -0.15 8.08
N PRO A 116 19.33 0.96 8.07
CA PRO A 116 19.35 1.83 6.90
C PRO A 116 19.86 1.03 5.70
N MET A 117 19.09 1.03 4.61
CA MET A 117 19.48 0.35 3.36
C MET A 117 20.71 1.05 2.76
N VAL A 118 21.90 0.54 3.10
CA VAL A 118 23.17 0.98 2.50
C VAL A 118 23.42 0.16 1.23
N LEU A 119 23.77 0.84 0.14
CA LEU A 119 24.19 0.21 -1.09
C LEU A 119 25.54 -0.49 -0.87
N ASP A 120 25.52 -1.79 -0.57
CA ASP A 120 26.74 -2.60 -0.52
C ASP A 120 27.15 -2.94 -1.95
N ILE A 121 28.10 -2.17 -2.50
CA ILE A 121 28.79 -2.55 -3.74
C ILE A 121 29.70 -3.72 -3.37
N ARG A 122 29.12 -4.92 -3.32
CA ARG A 122 29.92 -6.14 -3.42
C ARG A 122 30.60 -6.10 -4.78
N ASN A 123 31.85 -5.65 -4.78
CA ASN A 123 32.76 -5.83 -5.89
C ASN A 123 32.84 -7.33 -6.16
N LEU A 124 32.01 -7.83 -7.08
CA LEU A 124 32.04 -9.21 -7.55
C LEU A 124 33.47 -9.62 -7.95
N PHE A 125 34.24 -8.62 -8.42
CA PHE A 125 35.66 -8.74 -8.78
C PHE A 125 36.60 -9.05 -7.60
N LEU A 126 36.33 -8.54 -6.39
CA LEU A 126 37.14 -8.83 -5.19
C LEU A 126 36.78 -10.19 -4.56
N MET A 127 35.53 -10.65 -4.70
CA MET A 127 35.17 -12.01 -4.28
C MET A 127 35.76 -13.08 -5.19
N VAL A 128 35.76 -12.88 -6.51
CA VAL A 128 36.41 -13.81 -7.45
C VAL A 128 37.92 -13.87 -7.22
N ARG A 129 38.57 -12.75 -6.88
CA ARG A 129 40.01 -12.72 -6.60
C ARG A 129 40.42 -13.34 -5.26
N GLN A 130 39.53 -13.39 -4.28
CA GLN A 130 39.80 -14.02 -2.99
C GLN A 130 39.53 -15.54 -2.98
N SER A 131 38.91 -16.05 -4.05
CA SER A 131 38.70 -17.49 -4.31
C SER A 131 39.69 -18.13 -5.28
N LEU A 132 40.72 -17.39 -5.74
CA LEU A 132 41.82 -17.91 -6.58
C LEU A 132 43.16 -17.77 -5.87
#